data_AF-A0A257GWQ2-F1
#
_entry.id   AF-A0A257GWQ2-F1
#
_cell.length_a   1.000
_cell.length_b   1.000
_cell.length_c   1.000
_cell.angle_alpha   90.00
_cell.angle_beta   90.00
_cell.angle_gamma   90.00
#
_symmetry.space_group_name_H-M   'P 1'
#
loop_
_entity.id
_entity.type
_entity.pdbx_description
1 polymer ?
#
loop_
_entity_poly.entity_id
_entity_poly.type
_entity_poly.pdbx_seq_one_letter_code
_entity_poly.pdbx_strand_id
1 'polypeptide(L)'
;MRGLALSRDDLVRRAVIMALMCQGQLQFESIELAYLLDFKSYFAKELEALGVLVEQGMVVVEDHGIQVTAQGWFFVRAVAMVFDRYLQTDRTRARFSKII
;
A
#
# COMPACT_ATOMS: atom_id res chain seq x y z
N MET A 1 -26.54 3.87 12.92
CA MET A 1 -25.46 3.58 11.94
C MET A 1 -24.48 4.73 11.98
N ARG A 2 -23.34 4.61 12.68
CA ARG A 2 -22.26 5.59 12.59
C ARG A 2 -21.38 5.18 11.41
N GLY A 3 -21.72 5.65 10.21
CA GLY A 3 -20.82 5.50 9.06
C GLY A 3 -19.56 6.31 9.36
N LEU A 4 -18.41 5.65 9.38
CA LEU A 4 -17.13 6.37 9.41
C LEU A 4 -17.08 7.18 8.11
N ALA A 5 -17.05 8.51 8.21
CA ALA A 5 -16.83 9.34 7.04
C ALA A 5 -15.41 9.04 6.55
N LEU A 6 -15.29 8.35 5.41
CA LEU A 6 -13.99 8.03 4.81
C LEU A 6 -13.32 9.34 4.38
N SER A 7 -12.09 9.54 4.82
CA SER A 7 -11.28 10.65 4.33
C SER A 7 -10.81 10.39 2.90
N ARG A 8 -10.33 11.44 2.22
CA ARG A 8 -9.70 11.29 0.89
C ARG A 8 -8.54 10.29 0.92
N ASP A 9 -7.74 10.31 1.99
CA ASP A 9 -6.62 9.35 2.17
C ASP A 9 -7.12 7.91 2.25
N ASP A 10 -8.21 7.67 2.98
CA ASP A 10 -8.81 6.33 3.10
C ASP A 10 -9.32 5.81 1.76
N LEU A 11 -9.90 6.69 0.94
CA LEU A 11 -10.39 6.32 -0.39
C LEU A 11 -9.25 5.96 -1.34
N VAL A 12 -8.18 6.77 -1.37
CA VAL A 12 -7.00 6.51 -2.22
C VAL A 12 -6.34 5.19 -1.81
N ARG A 13 -6.08 5.02 -0.50
CA ARG A 13 -5.45 3.80 0.03
C ARG A 13 -6.30 2.56 -0.23
N ARG A 14 -7.61 2.67 -0.07
CA ARG A 14 -8.54 1.57 -0.40
C ARG A 14 -8.45 1.19 -1.88
N ALA A 15 -8.37 2.14 -2.80
CA ALA A 15 -8.23 1.84 -4.23
C ALA A 15 -6.93 1.08 -4.53
N VAL A 16 -5.82 1.54 -3.95
CA VAL A 16 -4.51 0.88 -4.07
C VAL A 16 -4.54 -0.55 -3.53
N ILE A 17 -5.04 -0.73 -2.31
CA ILE A 17 -5.18 -2.05 -1.66
C ILE A 17 -6.04 -2.97 -2.52
N MET A 18 -7.17 -2.47 -3.03
CA MET A 18 -8.07 -3.26 -3.87
C MET A 18 -7.43 -3.70 -5.18
N ALA A 19 -6.70 -2.81 -5.86
CA ALA A 19 -6.00 -3.13 -7.11
C ALA A 19 -4.98 -4.26 -6.88
N LEU A 20 -4.16 -4.15 -5.83
CA LEU A 20 -3.17 -5.20 -5.49
C LEU A 20 -3.84 -6.51 -5.08
N MET A 21 -4.89 -6.48 -4.26
CA MET A 21 -5.56 -7.68 -3.75
C MET A 21 -6.32 -8.46 -4.83
N CYS A 22 -6.99 -7.75 -5.75
CA CYS A 22 -7.85 -8.39 -6.76
C CYS A 22 -7.13 -8.66 -8.07
N GLN A 23 -6.20 -7.78 -8.45
CA GLN A 23 -5.58 -7.82 -9.78
C GLN A 23 -4.10 -8.18 -9.69
N GLY A 24 -3.48 -8.06 -8.51
CA GLY A 24 -2.03 -8.23 -8.34
C GLY A 24 -1.22 -7.17 -9.08
N GLN A 25 -1.85 -6.09 -9.52
CA GLN A 25 -1.21 -5.04 -10.30
C GLN A 25 -1.78 -3.68 -9.93
N LEU A 26 -0.96 -2.65 -10.06
CA LEU A 26 -1.32 -1.26 -9.82
C LEU A 26 -0.61 -0.37 -10.83
N GLN A 27 -1.35 0.43 -11.58
CA GLN A 27 -0.80 1.52 -12.39
C GLN A 27 -0.92 2.84 -11.64
N PHE A 28 0.20 3.57 -11.57
CA PHE A 28 0.27 4.84 -10.84
C PHE A 28 -0.64 5.88 -11.48
N GLU A 29 -0.57 6.05 -12.80
CA GLU A 29 -1.36 7.02 -13.57
C GLU A 29 -2.87 6.91 -13.30
N SER A 30 -3.39 5.67 -13.21
CA SER A 30 -4.80 5.42 -12.91
C SER A 30 -5.23 6.00 -11.54
N ILE A 31 -4.36 5.92 -10.53
CA ILE A 31 -4.62 6.51 -9.20
C ILE A 31 -4.42 8.02 -9.23
N GLU A 32 -3.38 8.50 -9.92
CA GLU A 32 -3.08 9.93 -10.04
C GLU A 32 -4.23 10.69 -10.70
N LEU A 33 -4.78 10.16 -11.79
CA LEU A 33 -5.93 10.75 -12.49
C LEU A 33 -7.22 10.67 -11.66
N ALA A 34 -7.50 9.52 -11.04
CA ALA A 34 -8.74 9.32 -10.28
C ALA A 34 -8.81 10.18 -9.02
N TYR A 35 -7.65 10.46 -8.41
CA TYR A 35 -7.59 11.14 -7.13
C TYR A 35 -6.90 12.51 -7.18
N LEU A 36 -6.34 12.93 -8.30
CA LEU A 36 -5.59 14.18 -8.48
C LEU A 36 -4.43 14.30 -7.48
N LEU A 37 -3.47 13.38 -7.57
CA LEU A 37 -2.26 13.34 -6.74
C LEU A 37 -1.05 12.87 -7.56
N ASP A 38 0.16 13.08 -7.05
CA ASP A 38 1.38 12.46 -7.55
C ASP A 38 1.65 11.19 -6.72
N PHE A 39 1.65 10.01 -7.36
CA PHE A 39 1.63 8.74 -6.64
C PHE A 39 2.94 8.50 -5.89
N LYS A 40 4.07 8.74 -6.55
CA LYS A 40 5.41 8.49 -5.99
C LYS A 40 5.67 9.38 -4.77
N SER A 41 5.27 10.65 -4.81
CA SER A 41 5.39 11.56 -3.69
C SER A 41 4.40 11.23 -2.57
N TYR A 42 3.16 10.88 -2.91
CA TYR A 42 2.11 10.58 -1.93
C TYR A 42 2.39 9.31 -1.14
N PHE A 43 2.91 8.27 -1.81
CA PHE A 43 3.22 6.95 -1.24
C PHE A 43 4.71 6.70 -1.06
N ALA A 44 5.54 7.75 -0.94
CA ALA A 44 7.00 7.61 -0.86
C ALA A 44 7.47 6.64 0.24
N LYS A 45 6.83 6.70 1.42
CA LYS A 45 7.16 5.83 2.56
C LYS A 45 6.77 4.37 2.31
N GLU A 46 5.64 4.16 1.65
CA GLU A 46 5.14 2.85 1.28
C GLU A 46 6.00 2.21 0.17
N LEU A 47 6.46 3.01 -0.80
CA LEU A 47 7.38 2.57 -1.84
C LEU A 47 8.75 2.19 -1.25
N GLU A 48 9.25 2.95 -0.27
CA GLU A 48 10.46 2.58 0.48
C GLU A 48 10.26 1.24 1.23
N ALA A 49 9.13 1.09 1.93
CA ALA A 49 8.82 -0.15 2.65
C ALA A 49 8.63 -1.37 1.72
N LEU A 50 8.19 -1.16 0.48
CA LEU A 50 8.10 -2.21 -0.54
C LEU A 50 9.48 -2.72 -0.96
N GLY A 51 10.56 -1.97 -0.78
CA GLY A 51 11.92 -2.38 -1.15
C GLY A 51 12.30 -3.75 -0.58
N VAL A 52 11.98 -4.01 0.69
CA VAL A 52 12.23 -5.33 1.32
C VAL A 52 11.44 -6.46 0.64
N LEU A 53 10.22 -6.18 0.17
CA LEU A 53 9.38 -7.14 -0.53
C LEU A 53 9.85 -7.37 -1.98
N VAL A 54 10.47 -6.35 -2.60
CA VAL A 54 11.16 -6.47 -3.88
C VAL A 54 12.38 -7.38 -3.75
N GLU A 55 13.22 -7.16 -2.73
CA GLU A 55 14.40 -8.00 -2.46
C GLU A 55 14.03 -9.46 -2.19
N GLN A 56 12.85 -9.69 -1.61
CA GLN A 56 12.31 -11.03 -1.35
C GLN A 56 11.59 -11.65 -2.57
N GLY A 57 11.57 -10.96 -3.72
CA GLY A 57 10.95 -11.45 -4.95
C GLY A 57 9.42 -11.51 -4.91
N MET A 58 8.77 -10.81 -3.98
CA MET A 58 7.31 -10.81 -3.83
C MET A 58 6.62 -9.80 -4.75
N VAL A 59 7.28 -8.69 -5.05
CA VAL A 59 6.76 -7.65 -5.93
C VAL A 59 7.85 -7.14 -6.85
N VAL A 60 7.44 -6.63 -8.00
CA VAL A 60 8.25 -5.80 -8.87
C VAL A 60 7.67 -4.39 -8.81
N VAL A 61 8.53 -3.40 -8.60
CA VAL A 61 8.16 -1.98 -8.66
C VAL A 61 8.86 -1.40 -9.88
N GLU A 62 8.07 -0.85 -10.80
CA GLU A 62 8.54 -0.21 -12.02
C GLU A 62 8.22 1.29 -11.97
N ASP A 63 8.67 2.03 -12.97
CA ASP A 63 8.46 3.47 -13.01
C ASP A 63 6.99 3.89 -13.07
N HIS A 64 6.12 3.02 -13.58
CA HIS A 64 4.71 3.31 -13.84
C HIS A 64 3.74 2.43 -13.04
N GLY A 65 4.24 1.52 -12.19
CA GLY A 65 3.36 0.62 -11.46
C GLY A 65 4.05 -0.37 -10.53
N ILE A 66 3.21 -1.22 -9.93
CA ILE A 66 3.61 -2.32 -9.06
C ILE A 66 2.96 -3.60 -9.58
N GLN A 67 3.72 -4.68 -9.64
CA GLN A 67 3.25 -6.01 -10.00
C GLN A 67 3.58 -7.00 -8.89
N VAL A 68 2.57 -7.73 -8.42
CA VAL A 68 2.75 -8.87 -7.51
C VAL A 68 3.25 -10.06 -8.32
N THR A 69 4.34 -10.69 -7.87
CA THR A 69 4.90 -11.87 -8.52
C THR A 69 4.07 -13.12 -8.24
N ALA A 70 4.33 -14.21 -8.95
CA ALA A 70 3.70 -15.50 -8.66
C ALA A 70 3.92 -15.96 -7.19
N GLN A 71 5.10 -15.69 -6.62
CA GLN A 71 5.40 -15.97 -5.22
C GLN A 71 4.68 -14.98 -4.29
N GLY A 72 4.65 -13.70 -4.65
CA GLY A 72 3.97 -12.66 -3.89
C GLY A 72 2.48 -12.90 -3.71
N TRP A 73 1.82 -13.61 -4.63
CA TRP A 73 0.39 -13.93 -4.53
C TRP A 73 0.01 -14.70 -3.27
N PHE A 74 0.88 -15.60 -2.80
CA PHE A 74 0.66 -16.31 -1.53
C PHE A 74 0.63 -15.36 -0.32
N PHE A 75 1.23 -14.18 -0.46
CA PHE A 75 1.35 -13.15 0.57
C PHE A 75 0.73 -11.82 0.13
N VAL A 76 -0.19 -11.83 -0.84
CA VAL A 76 -0.74 -10.59 -1.45
C VAL A 76 -1.35 -9.65 -0.41
N ARG A 77 -1.93 -10.20 0.66
CA ARG A 77 -2.44 -9.42 1.77
C ARG A 77 -1.34 -8.65 2.51
N ALA A 78 -0.18 -9.26 2.73
CA ALA A 78 0.94 -8.60 3.38
C ALA A 78 1.51 -7.48 2.49
N VAL A 79 1.58 -7.71 1.18
CA VAL A 79 1.95 -6.69 0.19
C VAL A 79 0.99 -5.51 0.23
N ALA A 80 -0.32 -5.77 0.13
CA ALA A 80 -1.33 -4.71 0.10
C ALA A 80 -1.38 -3.91 1.41
N MET A 81 -1.17 -4.57 2.56
CA MET A 81 -1.15 -3.92 3.88
C MET A 81 -0.02 -2.91 4.06
N VAL A 82 1.01 -2.89 3.19
CA VAL A 82 2.01 -1.80 3.20
C VAL A 82 1.33 -0.44 3.04
N PHE A 83 0.26 -0.38 2.24
CA PHE A 83 -0.52 0.82 1.97
C PHE A 83 -1.63 1.12 2.99
N ASP A 84 -1.83 0.26 3.99
CA ASP A 84 -2.82 0.48 5.04
C ASP A 84 -2.25 1.34 6.19
N ARG A 85 -2.76 2.57 6.31
CA ARG A 85 -2.31 3.55 7.31
C ARG A 85 -2.56 3.13 8.76
N TYR A 86 -3.66 2.44 9.03
CA TYR A 86 -4.06 2.11 10.41
C TYR A 86 -3.14 1.04 10.99
N LEU A 87 -2.73 0.07 10.16
CA LEU A 87 -1.74 -0.94 10.51
C LEU A 87 -0.33 -0.35 10.75
N GLN A 88 0.08 0.64 9.97
CA GLN A 88 1.36 1.33 10.22
C GLN A 88 1.34 2.10 11.55
N THR A 89 0.20 2.70 11.90
CA THR A 89 0.02 3.44 13.15
C THR A 89 0.07 2.51 14.36
N ASP A 90 -0.63 1.38 14.32
CA ASP A 90 -0.59 0.38 15.40
C ASP A 90 0.78 -0.28 15.54
N ARG A 91 1.48 -0.56 14.43
CA ARG A 91 2.85 -1.11 14.47
C ARG A 91 3.85 -0.14 15.10
N THR A 92 3.69 1.15 14.84
CA THR A 92 4.47 2.23 15.47
C THR A 92 4.15 2.31 16.97
N ARG A 93 2.85 2.31 17.32
CA ARG A 93 2.39 2.37 18.72
C ARG A 93 2.82 1.16 19.55
N ALA A 94 2.77 -0.04 18.99
CA ALA A 94 3.22 -1.28 19.63
C ALA A 94 4.74 -1.35 19.83
N ARG A 95 5.54 -0.65 19.01
CA ARG A 95 6.99 -0.48 19.22
C ARG A 95 7.29 0.50 20.35
N PHE A 96 6.55 1.60 20.46
CA PHE A 96 6.72 2.58 21.54
C PHE A 96 6.20 2.09 22.90
N SER A 97 5.21 1.19 22.95
CA SER A 97 4.70 0.63 24.21
C SER A 97 5.61 -0.44 24.84
N LYS A 98 6.74 -0.79 24.22
CA LYS A 98 7.75 -1.72 24.76
C LYS A 98 8.97 -0.99 25.36
N ILE A 99 8.91 0.34 25.50
CA ILE A 99 9.90 1.15 26.21
C ILE A 99 9.26 1.64 27.52
N ILE A 100 8.97 0.71 28.44
CA ILE A 100 8.83 0.91 29.89
C ILE A 100 9.36 -0.37 30.55
#